data_AF-A0A7K1IS61-F1
#
_entry.id   AF-A0A7K1IS61-F1
#
_cell.length_a   1.000
_cell.length_b   1.000
_cell.length_c   1.000
_cell.angle_alpha   90.00
_cell.angle_beta   90.00
_cell.angle_gamma   90.00
#
_symmetry.space_group_name_H-M   'P 1'
#
loop_
_entity.id
_entity.type
_entity.pdbx_description
1 polymer ?
#
loop_
_entity_poly.entity_id
_entity_poly.type
_entity_poly.pdbx_seq_one_letter_code
_entity_poly.pdbx_strand_id
1 'polypeptide(L)'
;MTLQIGIVGLPNVGKSTLFNALTKNDVLAANYPFATIEPNVGVVPVPDSRLGALVGIFSSERELPATVEFVDIAGIVKGASEGAGLGNKFLANIREAVAICQVIRVFTDPDVV
;
A
#
# COMPACT_ATOMS: atom_id res chain seq x y z
N MET A 1 -12.50 10.09 -5.51
CA MET A 1 -11.04 9.97 -5.30
C MET A 1 -10.85 8.82 -4.33
N THR A 2 -10.16 7.75 -4.73
CA THR A 2 -9.83 6.66 -3.81
C THR A 2 -8.73 7.12 -2.87
N LEU A 3 -8.82 6.75 -1.59
CA LEU A 3 -7.78 7.09 -0.61
C LEU A 3 -6.55 6.21 -0.89
N GLN A 4 -5.50 6.80 -1.47
CA GLN A 4 -4.24 6.12 -1.77
C GLN A 4 -3.18 6.40 -0.69
N ILE A 5 -2.68 5.35 -0.04
CA ILE A 5 -1.67 5.41 1.00
C ILE A 5 -0.37 4.80 0.49
N GLY A 6 0.70 5.59 0.46
CA GLY A 6 2.04 5.14 0.10
C GLY A 6 2.76 4.52 1.29
N ILE A 7 3.13 3.24 1.19
CA ILE A 7 3.96 2.59 2.21
C ILE A 7 5.44 2.87 1.90
N VAL A 8 6.14 3.48 2.85
CA VAL A 8 7.57 3.83 2.75
C VAL A 8 8.35 3.23 3.92
N GLY A 9 9.66 3.07 3.72
CA GLY A 9 10.55 2.56 4.75
C GLY A 9 11.97 2.40 4.22
N LEU A 10 12.91 2.20 5.13
CA LEU A 10 14.26 1.76 4.78
C LEU A 10 14.23 0.31 4.26
N PRO A 11 15.30 -0.17 3.60
CA PRO A 11 15.45 -1.59 3.31
C PRO A 11 15.27 -2.44 4.58
N ASN A 12 14.68 -3.63 4.43
CA ASN A 12 14.60 -4.67 5.47
C ASN A 12 13.86 -4.29 6.77
N VAL A 13 13.00 -3.27 6.73
CA VAL A 13 12.10 -2.91 7.86
C VAL A 13 10.80 -3.72 7.92
N GLY A 14 10.58 -4.65 6.99
CA GLY A 14 9.34 -5.43 6.90
C GLY A 14 8.24 -4.82 6.03
N LYS A 15 8.57 -3.84 5.17
CA LYS A 15 7.62 -3.15 4.27
C LYS A 15 6.82 -4.12 3.39
N SER A 16 7.50 -5.01 2.66
CA SER A 16 6.84 -5.97 1.77
C SER A 16 6.03 -7.01 2.54
N THR A 17 6.48 -7.40 3.74
CA THR A 17 5.73 -8.28 4.65
C THR A 17 4.41 -7.64 5.08
N LEU A 18 4.44 -6.35 5.48
CA LEU A 18 3.25 -5.60 5.84
C LEU A 18 2.30 -5.44 4.64
N PHE A 19 2.83 -5.08 3.46
CA PHE A 19 2.04 -4.95 2.25
C PHE A 19 1.32 -6.25 1.90
N ASN A 20 2.03 -7.37 1.88
CA ASN A 20 1.45 -8.69 1.59
C ASN A 20 0.41 -9.10 2.64
N ALA A 21 0.62 -8.77 3.91
CA ALA A 21 -0.34 -9.05 4.98
C ALA A 21 -1.63 -8.23 4.80
N LEU A 22 -1.51 -6.96 4.41
CA LEU A 22 -2.66 -6.07 4.14
C LEU A 22 -3.45 -6.53 2.91
N THR A 23 -2.77 -6.95 1.84
CA THR A 23 -3.40 -7.37 0.59
C THR A 23 -3.81 -8.85 0.57
N LYS A 24 -3.47 -9.62 1.61
CA LYS A 24 -3.71 -11.07 1.70
C LYS A 24 -3.18 -11.88 0.50
N ASN A 25 -2.18 -11.37 -0.22
CA ASN A 25 -1.71 -11.86 -1.53
C ASN A 25 -2.75 -11.84 -2.68
N ASP A 26 -3.97 -11.36 -2.45
CA ASP A 26 -4.93 -11.06 -3.52
C ASP A 26 -4.61 -9.65 -4.05
N VAL A 27 -3.49 -9.54 -4.77
CA VAL A 27 -3.29 -8.40 -5.66
C VAL A 27 -4.31 -8.57 -6.77
N LEU A 28 -5.48 -7.97 -6.59
CA LEU A 28 -6.41 -7.70 -7.67
C LEU A 28 -5.67 -6.78 -8.63
N ALA A 29 -4.89 -7.38 -9.53
CA ALA A 29 -4.32 -6.73 -10.68
C ALA A 29 -5.51 -6.29 -11.53
N ALA A 30 -6.05 -5.11 -11.25
CA ALA A 30 -6.85 -4.40 -12.21
C ALA A 30 -5.93 -4.17 -13.42
N ASN A 31 -6.16 -4.93 -14.50
CA ASN A 31 -5.37 -4.84 -15.72
C ASN A 31 -5.54 -3.44 -16.33
N TYR A 32 -4.69 -2.49 -15.95
CA TYR A 32 -4.54 -1.23 -16.64
C TYR A 32 -3.56 -1.45 -17.81
N PRO A 33 -3.98 -1.31 -19.07
CA PRO A 33 -3.06 -1.43 -20.19
C PRO A 33 -2.08 -0.25 -20.13
N PHE A 34 -0.80 -0.48 -20.46
CA PHE A 34 0.31 0.49 -20.60
C PHE A 34 1.35 0.62 -19.45
N ALA A 35 1.35 -0.26 -18.45
CA ALA A 35 2.30 -0.21 -17.32
C ALA A 35 3.74 -0.65 -17.66
N THR A 36 4.68 0.30 -17.75
CA THR A 36 6.14 0.02 -17.72
C THR A 36 6.64 0.12 -16.27
N ILE A 37 6.58 -1.01 -15.54
CA ILE A 37 6.96 -1.18 -14.13
C ILE A 37 6.08 -0.35 -13.17
N GLU A 38 4.83 -0.77 -12.99
CA GLU A 38 3.92 -0.16 -11.99
C GLU A 38 4.30 -0.57 -10.55
N PRO A 39 4.14 0.32 -9.57
CA PRO A 39 4.29 -0.02 -8.16
C PRO A 39 3.24 -1.07 -7.76
N ASN A 40 3.54 -1.93 -6.77
CA ASN A 40 2.55 -2.89 -6.30
C ASN A 40 1.41 -2.12 -5.62
N VAL A 41 0.22 -2.14 -6.23
CA VAL A 41 -0.99 -1.53 -5.66
C VAL A 41 -1.89 -2.64 -5.10
N GLY A 42 -2.40 -2.42 -3.89
CA GLY A 42 -3.28 -3.35 -3.20
C GLY A 42 -4.54 -2.65 -2.70
N VAL A 43 -5.70 -3.22 -2.98
CA VAL A 43 -6.99 -2.70 -2.51
C VAL A 43 -7.42 -3.47 -1.28
N VAL A 44 -7.63 -2.77 -0.16
CA VAL A 44 -7.96 -3.40 1.12
C VAL A 44 -9.32 -2.89 1.61
N PRO A 45 -10.26 -3.79 1.94
CA PRO A 45 -11.54 -3.37 2.52
C PRO A 45 -11.34 -2.83 3.93
N VAL A 46 -12.03 -1.74 4.25
CA VAL A 46 -12.00 -1.13 5.58
C VAL A 46 -12.83 -2.00 6.53
N PRO A 47 -12.24 -2.51 7.63
CA PRO A 47 -13.00 -3.25 8.63
C PRO A 47 -13.95 -2.31 9.37
N ASP A 48 -15.25 -2.50 9.20
CA ASP A 48 -16.30 -1.70 9.85
C ASP A 48 -17.42 -2.58 10.38
N SER A 49 -17.50 -2.74 11.70
CA SER A 49 -18.53 -3.54 12.36
C SER A 49 -19.95 -3.01 12.13
N ARG A 50 -20.10 -1.72 11.79
CA ARG A 50 -21.41 -1.10 11.52
C ARG A 50 -22.01 -1.64 10.23
N LEU A 51 -21.17 -1.99 9.25
CA LEU A 51 -21.64 -2.49 7.96
C LEU A 51 -22.38 -3.82 8.13
N GLY A 52 -21.78 -4.77 8.86
CA GLY A 52 -22.43 -6.06 9.16
C GLY A 52 -23.74 -5.90 9.93
N ALA A 53 -23.81 -4.94 10.87
CA ALA A 53 -25.06 -4.65 11.59
C ALA A 53 -26.16 -4.15 10.64
N LEU A 54 -25.83 -3.27 9.70
CA LEU A 54 -26.78 -2.77 8.70
C LEU A 54 -27.22 -3.88 7.74
N VAL A 55 -26.31 -4.75 7.29
CA VAL A 55 -26.65 -5.91 6.45
C VAL A 55 -27.66 -6.81 7.17
N GLY A 56 -27.49 -7.04 8.48
CA GLY A 56 -28.43 -7.82 9.29
C GLY A 56 -29.80 -7.17 9.48
N ILE A 57 -29.88 -5.83 9.57
CA ILE A 57 -31.14 -5.09 9.72
C ILE A 57 -31.93 -5.07 8.41
N PHE A 58 -31.24 -4.84 7.29
CA PHE A 58 -31.87 -4.61 5.99
C PHE A 58 -31.88 -5.85 5.09
N SER A 59 -31.31 -6.97 5.53
CA SER A 59 -31.19 -8.22 4.76
C SER A 59 -30.62 -7.99 3.35
N SER A 60 -29.57 -7.19 3.27
CA SER A 60 -28.96 -6.81 1.99
C SER A 60 -28.38 -8.03 1.26
N GLU A 61 -28.58 -8.12 -0.06
CA GLU A 61 -28.09 -9.23 -0.89
C GLU A 61 -26.55 -9.32 -0.94
N ARG A 62 -25.87 -8.16 -0.86
CA ARG A 62 -24.42 -8.10 -0.81
C ARG A 62 -23.92 -7.07 0.18
N GLU A 63 -22.77 -7.35 0.77
CA GLU A 63 -22.00 -6.43 1.59
C GLU A 63 -20.95 -5.72 0.73
N LEU A 64 -20.85 -4.39 0.85
CA LEU A 64 -19.88 -3.56 0.14
C LEU A 64 -19.08 -2.69 1.10
N PRO A 65 -17.87 -3.11 1.49
CA PRO A 65 -17.02 -2.29 2.32
C PRO A 65 -16.48 -1.09 1.53
N ALA A 66 -16.20 0.00 2.25
CA ALA A 66 -15.31 1.03 1.73
C ALA A 66 -13.91 0.43 1.51
N THR A 67 -13.15 0.97 0.58
CA THR A 67 -11.81 0.46 0.24
C THR A 67 -10.74 1.54 0.42
N VAL A 68 -9.53 1.09 0.72
CA VAL A 68 -8.31 1.89 0.74
C VAL A 68 -7.29 1.26 -0.19
N GLU A 69 -6.61 2.07 -0.99
CA GLU A 69 -5.52 1.64 -1.85
C GLU A 69 -4.19 1.81 -1.10
N PHE A 70 -3.42 0.74 -1.00
CA PHE A 70 -2.03 0.79 -0.54
C PHE A 70 -1.11 0.66 -1.73
N VAL A 71 -0.09 1.50 -1.77
CA VAL A 71 0.96 1.46 -2.80
C VAL A 71 2.26 1.11 -2.12
N ASP A 72 2.89 0.01 -2.54
CA ASP A 72 4.24 -0.31 -2.09
C ASP A 72 5.25 0.57 -2.83
N ILE A 73 5.73 1.62 -2.16
CA ILE A 73 6.74 2.50 -2.73
C ILE A 73 8.10 1.84 -2.48
N ALA A 74 8.86 1.63 -3.56
CA ALA A 74 10.23 1.10 -3.48
C ALA A 74 11.06 1.87 -2.44
N GLY A 75 11.94 1.17 -1.73
CA GLY A 75 12.65 1.71 -0.55
C GLY A 75 13.38 3.03 -0.82
N ILE A 76 13.44 3.90 0.19
CA ILE A 76 14.16 5.18 0.12
C ILE A 76 15.64 4.89 -0.11
N VAL A 77 16.12 5.18 -1.32
CA VAL A 77 17.56 5.14 -1.61
C VAL A 77 18.16 6.51 -1.29
N LYS A 78 19.24 6.51 -0.50
CA LYS A 78 20.00 7.72 -0.21
C LYS A 78 20.46 8.34 -1.54
N GLY A 79 20.19 9.64 -1.76
CA GLY A 79 20.47 10.33 -3.02
C GLY A 79 19.30 10.37 -4.02
N ALA A 80 18.08 9.97 -3.62
CA ALA A 80 16.89 10.07 -4.48
C ALA A 80 16.63 11.52 -4.99
N SER A 81 17.03 12.54 -4.24
CA SER A 81 16.92 13.95 -4.64
C SER A 81 18.04 14.45 -5.54
N GLU A 82 19.10 13.65 -5.78
CA GLU A 82 20.33 14.06 -6.49
C GLU A 82 20.28 13.76 -7.99
N GLY A 83 19.14 13.28 -8.52
CA GLY A 83 18.86 13.29 -9.95
C GLY A 83 19.38 12.10 -10.76
N ALA A 84 19.83 11.00 -10.13
CA ALA A 84 20.26 9.77 -10.82
C ALA A 84 19.12 8.96 -11.51
N GLY A 85 17.98 9.59 -11.82
CA GLY A 85 16.87 9.01 -12.58
C GLY A 85 15.87 8.15 -11.78
N LEU A 86 16.34 7.30 -10.85
CA LEU A 86 15.44 6.43 -10.07
C LEU A 86 14.69 7.16 -8.93
N GLY A 87 15.30 8.21 -8.36
CA GLY A 87 14.71 8.93 -7.22
C GLY A 87 13.52 9.84 -7.58
N ASN A 88 13.45 10.34 -8.82
CA ASN A 88 12.31 11.16 -9.26
C ASN A 88 11.03 10.34 -9.44
N LYS A 89 11.14 9.09 -9.92
CA LYS A 89 9.99 8.17 -9.98
C LYS A 89 9.47 7.84 -8.59
N PHE A 90 10.39 7.66 -7.63
CA PHE A 90 10.04 7.48 -6.23
C PHE A 90 9.28 8.69 -5.65
N LEU A 91 9.80 9.90 -5.83
CA LEU A 91 9.15 11.13 -5.35
C LEU A 91 7.81 11.40 -6.05
N ALA A 92 7.66 11.01 -7.33
CA ALA A 92 6.39 11.07 -8.04
C ALA A 92 5.35 10.15 -7.39
N ASN A 93 5.69 8.89 -7.06
CA ASN A 93 4.78 7.98 -6.38
C ASN A 93 4.35 8.49 -4.99
N ILE A 94 5.24 9.18 -4.26
CA ILE A 94 4.86 9.82 -2.98
C ILE A 94 3.87 10.98 -3.21
N ARG A 95 4.04 11.76 -4.29
CA ARG A 95 3.17 12.90 -4.58
C ARG A 95 1.74 12.49 -4.95
N GLU A 96 1.58 11.33 -5.57
CA GLU A 96 0.26 10.78 -5.91
C GLU A 96 -0.46 10.22 -4.66
N ALA A 97 0.29 9.80 -3.64
CA ALA A 97 -0.29 9.32 -2.38
C ALA A 97 -0.86 10.48 -1.55
N VAL A 98 -2.09 10.32 -1.05
CA VAL A 98 -2.73 11.32 -0.18
C VAL A 98 -2.27 11.20 1.28
N ALA A 99 -1.65 10.07 1.65
CA ALA A 99 -1.04 9.84 2.95
C ALA A 99 0.17 8.90 2.85
N ILE A 100 1.07 8.99 3.83
CA ILE A 100 2.27 8.15 3.93
C ILE A 100 2.17 7.24 5.15
N CYS A 101 2.39 5.94 4.94
CA CYS A 101 2.57 4.94 5.99
C CYS A 101 4.08 4.61 6.10
N GLN A 102 4.75 5.15 7.10
CA GLN A 102 6.19 4.91 7.31
C GLN A 102 6.42 3.70 8.23
N VAL A 103 7.01 2.65 7.67
CA VAL A 103 7.38 1.45 8.42
C VAL A 103 8.74 1.67 9.08
N ILE A 104 8.76 1.53 10.41
CA ILE A 104 9.96 1.68 11.24
C ILE A 104 10.27 0.32 11.87
N ARG A 105 11.51 -0.15 11.75
CA ARG A 105 11.99 -1.35 12.42
C ARG A 105 12.14 -1.08 13.91
N VAL A 106 11.43 -1.86 14.73
CA VAL A 106 11.45 -1.79 16.22
C VAL A 106 11.89 -3.12 16.85
N PHE A 107 12.66 -3.93 16.11
CA PHE A 107 13.20 -5.21 16.55
C PHE A 107 14.66 -5.38 16.13
N THR A 108 15.41 -6.14 16.91
CA THR A 108 16.78 -6.57 16.58
C THR A 108 16.73 -8.01 16.13
N ASP A 109 17.27 -8.28 14.95
CA ASP A 109 17.35 -9.64 14.39
C ASP A 109 18.69 -9.75 13.64
N PRO A 110 19.59 -10.67 14.04
CA PRO A 110 20.89 -10.89 13.39
C PRO A 110 20.77 -11.33 11.92
N ASP A 111 19.65 -11.95 11.54
CA ASP A 111 19.43 -12.47 10.19
C ASP A 111 18.85 -11.41 9.24
N VAL A 112 18.50 -10.22 9.75
CA VAL A 112 17.95 -9.10 8.98
C VAL A 112 18.97 -7.96 8.91
N VAL A 113 19.70 -7.87 7.79
CA VAL A 113 20.78 -6.89 7.51
C VAL A 113 20.25 -5.59 6.93
#